data_AF-A0AAU2N9T9-F1
#
_entry.id   AF-A0AAU2N9T9-F1
#
_cell.length_a   1.000
_cell.length_b   1.000
_cell.length_c   1.000
_cell.angle_alpha   90.00
_cell.angle_beta   90.00
_cell.angle_gamma   90.00
#
_symmetry.space_group_name_H-M   'P 1'
#
loop_
_entity.id
_entity.type
_entity.pdbx_description
1 polymer ?
#
loop_
_entity_poly.entity_id
_entity_poly.type
_entity_poly.pdbx_seq_one_letter_code
_entity_poly.pdbx_strand_id
1 'polypeptide(L)'
;MTDDSERGHGRTGKGAAAVLRTASVAAGVAAAALLVVDFRLTGPAGRQVLAVALTAAFVSTCAGAASGLTDRLMRPAVRRARRLLAQEPDPWGPDREFFAPVRRLMLLGALQTLAGVLVLLTVYPLALWAGVRICGAAGLPARLTGTWPVFVSGLLVAAVATTASTFLALFRRRTGRAAARSLAAVLLNAAALALASLVLDGIRLDPAPGWRQALALCAAAALFMLPRITLSLPVPGIASIVLVAYHCLLLWLICAAFACADPRLHADGFWPLAGAAALMWAAEWPARLAAGRARGAAARPAPALPDPFPPDHGFPSGPLY
;
A
#
# COMPACT_ATOMS: atom_id res chain seq x y z
N MET A 1 -32.32 -11.95 -35.42
CA MET A 1 -30.86 -12.20 -35.45
C MET A 1 -30.23 -10.85 -35.73
N THR A 2 -29.52 -10.17 -34.85
CA THR A 2 -28.67 -10.53 -33.71
C THR A 2 -28.43 -9.23 -32.94
N ASP A 3 -28.60 -9.20 -31.62
CA ASP A 3 -27.63 -8.52 -30.73
C ASP A 3 -27.89 -8.89 -29.26
N ASP A 4 -27.27 -9.99 -28.83
CA ASP A 4 -27.26 -10.48 -27.43
C ASP A 4 -25.82 -10.48 -26.84
N SER A 5 -24.93 -9.68 -27.43
CA SER A 5 -23.48 -9.72 -27.16
C SER A 5 -23.02 -8.94 -25.91
N GLU A 6 -23.80 -7.96 -25.42
CA GLU A 6 -23.30 -7.03 -24.39
C GLU A 6 -23.42 -7.52 -22.93
N ARG A 7 -24.07 -8.65 -22.65
CA ARG A 7 -24.23 -9.13 -21.25
C ARG A 7 -23.15 -10.13 -20.78
N GLY A 8 -22.27 -10.59 -21.67
CA GLY A 8 -21.26 -11.63 -21.37
C GLY A 8 -19.95 -11.13 -20.73
N HIS A 9 -19.51 -9.90 -21.03
CA HIS A 9 -18.18 -9.42 -20.64
C HIS A 9 -18.08 -8.84 -19.21
N GLY A 10 -19.22 -8.55 -18.57
CA GLY A 10 -19.26 -8.02 -17.20
C GLY A 10 -19.05 -9.06 -16.10
N ARG A 11 -19.32 -10.34 -16.37
CA ARG A 11 -19.23 -11.45 -15.39
C ARG A 11 -17.84 -12.10 -15.38
N THR A 12 -17.20 -12.29 -16.53
CA THR A 12 -15.86 -12.87 -16.66
C THR A 12 -14.78 -12.01 -16.01
N GLY A 13 -14.89 -10.67 -16.14
CA GLY A 13 -13.96 -9.73 -15.51
C GLY A 13 -14.02 -9.71 -13.97
N LYS A 14 -15.20 -9.96 -13.38
CA LYS A 14 -15.36 -10.05 -11.92
C LYS A 14 -14.80 -11.35 -11.36
N GLY A 15 -15.03 -12.47 -12.05
CA GLY A 15 -14.47 -13.78 -11.67
C GLY A 15 -12.94 -13.77 -11.68
N ALA A 16 -12.33 -13.27 -12.77
CA ALA A 16 -10.87 -13.19 -12.87
C ALA A 16 -10.25 -12.28 -11.79
N ALA A 17 -10.89 -11.15 -11.46
CA ALA A 17 -10.41 -10.26 -10.41
C ALA A 17 -10.50 -10.90 -9.01
N ALA A 18 -11.55 -11.69 -8.75
CA ALA A 18 -11.69 -12.42 -7.50
C ALA A 18 -10.61 -13.50 -7.36
N VAL A 19 -10.37 -14.29 -8.43
CA VAL A 19 -9.33 -15.32 -8.44
C VAL A 19 -7.94 -14.73 -8.19
N LEU A 20 -7.59 -13.64 -8.88
CA LEU A 20 -6.30 -12.97 -8.69
C LEU A 20 -6.13 -12.43 -7.27
N ARG A 21 -7.19 -11.88 -6.67
CA ARG A 21 -7.18 -11.42 -5.28
C ARG A 21 -6.93 -12.59 -4.33
N THR A 22 -7.68 -13.67 -4.47
CA THR A 22 -7.53 -14.86 -3.62
C THR A 22 -6.15 -15.49 -3.78
N ALA A 23 -5.61 -15.57 -5.00
CA ALA A 23 -4.25 -16.06 -5.24
C ALA A 23 -3.19 -15.17 -4.57
N SER A 24 -3.37 -13.84 -4.61
CA SER A 24 -2.47 -12.90 -3.95
C SER A 24 -2.52 -13.05 -2.42
N VAL A 25 -3.71 -13.22 -1.85
CA VAL A 25 -3.88 -13.47 -0.41
C VAL A 25 -3.32 -14.84 -0.03
N ALA A 26 -3.48 -15.86 -0.87
CA ALA A 26 -2.88 -17.17 -0.66
C ALA A 26 -1.35 -17.10 -0.61
N ALA A 27 -0.73 -16.33 -1.50
CA ALA A 27 0.71 -16.05 -1.43
C ALA A 27 1.10 -15.35 -0.12
N GLY A 28 0.28 -14.41 0.36
CA GLY A 28 0.48 -13.75 1.65
C GLY A 28 0.34 -14.69 2.85
N VAL A 29 -0.64 -15.59 2.85
CA VAL A 29 -0.83 -16.62 3.88
C VAL A 29 0.35 -17.59 3.89
N ALA A 30 0.79 -18.05 2.71
CA ALA A 30 1.95 -18.91 2.60
C ALA A 30 3.24 -18.23 3.09
N ALA A 31 3.47 -16.97 2.71
CA ALA A 31 4.61 -16.19 3.19
C ALA A 31 4.58 -15.99 4.71
N ALA A 32 3.42 -15.65 5.27
CA ALA A 32 3.26 -15.52 6.72
C ALA A 32 3.52 -16.85 7.45
N ALA A 33 3.08 -17.99 6.91
CA ALA A 33 3.36 -19.31 7.47
C ALA A 33 4.83 -19.74 7.37
N LEU A 34 5.60 -19.16 6.43
CA LEU A 34 7.03 -19.41 6.29
C LEU A 34 7.90 -18.48 7.15
N LEU A 35 7.38 -17.30 7.47
CA LEU A 35 8.09 -16.27 8.22
C LEU A 35 7.72 -16.26 9.69
N VAL A 36 6.48 -16.49 10.10
CA VAL A 36 6.06 -16.35 11.50
C VAL A 36 6.19 -17.68 12.24
N VAL A 37 6.97 -17.70 13.32
CA VAL A 37 7.34 -18.93 14.06
C VAL A 37 6.12 -19.70 14.58
N ASP A 38 5.09 -18.97 15.02
CA ASP A 38 3.85 -19.53 15.58
C ASP A 38 2.74 -19.77 14.55
N PHE A 39 3.01 -19.53 13.25
CA PHE A 39 2.09 -19.89 12.18
C PHE A 39 2.55 -21.18 11.51
N ARG A 40 1.89 -22.30 11.83
CA ARG A 40 2.26 -23.62 11.32
C ARG A 40 1.20 -24.19 10.38
N LEU A 41 1.67 -24.64 9.22
CA LEU A 41 0.93 -25.47 8.27
C LEU A 41 1.52 -26.90 8.26
N THR A 42 0.98 -27.83 9.05
CA THR A 42 1.63 -29.16 9.30
C THR A 42 0.85 -30.33 8.73
N GLY A 43 1.21 -30.84 7.56
CA GLY A 43 0.53 -32.01 7.00
C GLY A 43 0.92 -32.27 5.55
N PRO A 44 0.23 -33.19 4.86
CA PRO A 44 0.49 -33.45 3.45
C PRO A 44 0.20 -32.20 2.61
N ALA A 45 1.00 -31.99 1.55
CA ALA A 45 0.97 -30.79 0.72
C ALA A 45 -0.44 -30.42 0.22
N GLY A 46 -1.24 -31.42 -0.19
CA GLY A 46 -2.62 -31.17 -0.63
C GLY A 46 -3.51 -30.55 0.45
N ARG A 47 -3.38 -30.97 1.72
CA ARG A 47 -4.14 -30.39 2.83
C ARG A 47 -3.62 -29.01 3.23
N GLN A 48 -2.31 -28.76 3.11
CA GLN A 48 -1.74 -27.43 3.32
C GLN A 48 -2.25 -26.45 2.25
N VAL A 49 -2.22 -26.83 0.98
CA VAL A 49 -2.75 -26.01 -0.13
C VAL A 49 -4.24 -25.71 0.08
N LEU A 50 -5.03 -26.71 0.47
CA LEU A 50 -6.45 -26.50 0.78
C LEU A 50 -6.67 -25.55 1.96
N ALA A 51 -5.89 -25.68 3.03
CA ALA A 51 -5.95 -24.79 4.18
C ALA A 51 -5.61 -23.34 3.81
N VAL A 52 -4.57 -23.14 2.99
CA VAL A 52 -4.17 -21.83 2.47
C VAL A 52 -5.28 -21.26 1.58
N ALA A 53 -5.85 -22.06 0.67
CA ALA A 53 -6.90 -21.61 -0.23
C ALA A 53 -8.17 -21.18 0.52
N LEU A 54 -8.61 -21.97 1.51
CA LEU A 54 -9.78 -21.64 2.33
C LEU A 54 -9.54 -20.39 3.19
N THR A 55 -8.38 -20.31 3.84
CA THR A 55 -8.00 -19.12 4.63
C THR A 55 -7.94 -17.88 3.75
N ALA A 56 -7.34 -18.00 2.55
CA ALA A 56 -7.23 -16.90 1.61
C ALA A 56 -8.59 -16.45 1.06
N ALA A 57 -9.49 -17.39 0.77
CA ALA A 57 -10.85 -17.08 0.35
C ALA A 57 -11.62 -16.33 1.45
N PHE A 58 -11.48 -16.77 2.69
CA PHE A 58 -12.11 -16.14 3.85
C PHE A 58 -11.57 -14.72 4.07
N VAL A 59 -10.25 -14.54 4.15
CA VAL A 59 -9.60 -13.23 4.32
C VAL A 59 -9.96 -12.29 3.16
N SER A 60 -9.92 -12.76 1.91
CA SER A 60 -10.30 -11.97 0.74
C SER A 60 -11.74 -11.51 0.79
N THR A 61 -12.63 -12.35 1.30
CA THR A 61 -14.07 -12.06 1.43
C THR A 61 -14.31 -11.03 2.51
N CYS A 62 -13.73 -11.20 3.72
CA CYS A 62 -13.85 -10.24 4.81
C CYS A 62 -13.26 -8.88 4.46
N ALA A 63 -12.02 -8.84 3.95
CA ALA A 63 -11.36 -7.60 3.55
C ALA A 63 -12.10 -6.92 2.39
N GLY A 64 -12.61 -7.70 1.44
CA GLY A 64 -13.43 -7.21 0.33
C GLY A 64 -14.76 -6.62 0.79
N ALA A 65 -15.43 -7.28 1.74
CA ALA A 65 -16.68 -6.80 2.34
C ALA A 65 -16.48 -5.51 3.13
N ALA A 66 -15.44 -5.44 3.97
CA ALA A 66 -15.12 -4.26 4.77
C ALA A 66 -14.75 -3.06 3.88
N SER A 67 -13.90 -3.28 2.88
CA SER A 67 -13.53 -2.23 1.90
C SER A 67 -14.75 -1.79 1.08
N GLY A 68 -15.57 -2.75 0.64
CA GLY A 68 -16.80 -2.47 -0.12
C GLY A 68 -17.83 -1.69 0.69
N LEU A 69 -17.96 -1.96 1.99
CA LEU A 69 -18.81 -1.20 2.90
C LEU A 69 -18.30 0.23 3.06
N THR A 70 -17.00 0.39 3.30
CA THR A 70 -16.34 1.70 3.42
C THR A 70 -16.57 2.53 2.16
N ASP A 71 -16.33 1.95 0.98
CA ASP A 71 -16.58 2.61 -0.31
C ASP A 71 -18.05 3.00 -0.47
N ARG A 72 -19.00 2.13 -0.09
CA ARG A 72 -20.43 2.42 -0.19
C ARG A 72 -20.84 3.59 0.71
N LEU A 73 -20.32 3.65 1.93
CA LEU A 73 -20.60 4.72 2.90
C LEU A 73 -19.98 6.05 2.47
N MET A 74 -18.78 6.03 1.87
CA MET A 74 -18.06 7.25 1.47
C MET A 74 -18.46 7.77 0.08
N ARG A 75 -18.98 6.91 -0.81
CA ARG A 75 -19.37 7.29 -2.19
C ARG A 75 -20.30 8.51 -2.27
N PRO A 76 -21.39 8.62 -1.47
CA PRO A 76 -22.27 9.78 -1.53
C PRO A 76 -21.54 11.08 -1.18
N ALA A 77 -20.74 11.06 -0.11
CA ALA A 77 -19.97 12.22 0.35
C ALA A 77 -18.90 12.64 -0.67
N VAL A 78 -18.16 11.68 -1.23
CA VAL A 78 -17.15 11.93 -2.26
C VAL A 78 -17.79 12.47 -3.55
N ARG A 79 -18.94 11.92 -3.98
CA ARG A 79 -19.68 12.42 -5.14
C ARG A 79 -20.17 13.84 -4.92
N ARG A 80 -20.70 14.15 -3.74
CA ARG A 80 -21.16 15.50 -3.39
C ARG A 80 -19.99 16.49 -3.38
N ALA A 81 -18.87 16.13 -2.76
CA ALA A 81 -17.67 16.97 -2.74
C ALA A 81 -17.15 17.23 -4.16
N ARG A 82 -17.07 16.21 -5.02
CA ARG A 82 -16.64 16.38 -6.42
C ARG A 82 -17.58 17.26 -7.24
N ARG A 83 -18.90 17.16 -7.03
CA ARG A 83 -19.87 18.04 -7.69
C ARG A 83 -19.68 19.50 -7.28
N LEU A 84 -19.39 19.75 -6.00
CA LEU A 84 -19.11 21.10 -5.49
C LEU A 84 -17.79 21.67 -6.02
N LEU A 85 -16.78 20.85 -6.28
CA LEU A 85 -15.57 21.31 -6.99
C LEU A 85 -15.78 21.56 -8.48
N ALA A 86 -16.75 20.88 -9.09
CA ALA A 86 -17.07 21.05 -10.51
C ALA A 86 -17.95 22.26 -10.78
N GLN A 87 -18.62 22.79 -9.75
CA GLN A 87 -19.24 24.11 -9.81
C GLN A 87 -18.09 25.12 -9.69
N GLU A 88 -17.95 26.00 -10.69
CA GLU A 88 -16.92 27.04 -10.67
C GLU A 88 -17.00 27.79 -9.33
N PRO A 89 -15.94 27.71 -8.49
CA PRO A 89 -15.88 28.48 -7.27
C PRO A 89 -15.97 29.95 -7.67
N ASP A 90 -16.86 30.72 -7.04
CA ASP A 90 -16.93 32.16 -7.28
C ASP A 90 -15.54 32.75 -6.99
N PRO A 91 -14.82 33.26 -8.00
CA PRO A 91 -13.46 33.76 -7.83
C PRO A 91 -13.42 35.02 -6.96
N TRP A 92 -14.58 35.65 -6.72
CA TRP A 92 -14.72 36.85 -5.90
C TRP A 92 -15.29 36.56 -4.51
N GLY A 93 -15.55 35.29 -4.19
CA GLY A 93 -15.97 34.86 -2.87
C GLY A 93 -14.84 34.93 -1.83
N PRO A 94 -15.15 35.04 -0.53
CA PRO A 94 -14.14 35.02 0.52
C PRO A 94 -13.30 33.74 0.47
N ASP A 95 -11.98 33.82 0.69
CA ASP A 95 -11.01 32.70 0.63
C ASP A 95 -11.49 31.41 1.32
N ARG A 96 -12.24 31.55 2.42
CA ARG A 96 -12.81 30.42 3.17
C ARG A 96 -13.76 29.56 2.34
N GLU A 97 -14.52 30.16 1.42
CA GLU A 97 -15.47 29.47 0.54
C GLU A 97 -14.76 28.79 -0.63
N PHE A 98 -13.69 29.43 -1.14
CA PHE A 98 -12.82 28.87 -2.17
C PHE A 98 -12.10 27.59 -1.71
N PHE A 99 -11.55 27.58 -0.48
CA PHE A 99 -10.83 26.42 0.06
C PHE A 99 -11.72 25.36 0.72
N ALA A 100 -12.99 25.67 1.03
CA ALA A 100 -13.93 24.73 1.66
C ALA A 100 -14.09 23.38 0.92
N PRO A 101 -14.28 23.32 -0.41
CA PRO A 101 -14.42 22.06 -1.13
C PRO A 101 -13.10 21.25 -1.16
N VAL A 102 -11.95 21.92 -1.28
CA VAL A 102 -10.62 21.29 -1.21
C VAL A 102 -10.40 20.68 0.18
N ARG A 103 -10.67 21.43 1.26
CA ARG A 103 -10.58 20.95 2.64
C ARG A 103 -11.49 19.75 2.89
N ARG A 104 -12.71 19.75 2.35
CA ARG A 104 -13.63 18.61 2.44
C ARG A 104 -13.10 17.38 1.72
N LEU A 105 -12.51 17.52 0.53
CA LEU A 105 -11.87 16.39 -0.16
C LEU A 105 -10.67 15.86 0.61
N MET A 106 -9.84 16.74 1.18
CA MET A 106 -8.70 16.32 2.02
C MET A 106 -9.18 15.57 3.25
N LEU A 107 -10.22 16.07 3.94
CA LEU A 107 -10.81 15.41 5.10
C LEU A 107 -11.45 14.06 4.75
N LEU A 108 -12.14 13.95 3.61
CA LEU A 108 -12.66 12.68 3.12
C LEU A 108 -11.53 11.71 2.73
N GLY A 109 -10.43 12.20 2.15
CA GLY A 109 -9.25 11.39 1.90
C GLY A 109 -8.58 10.90 3.18
N ALA A 110 -8.48 11.76 4.20
CA ALA A 110 -7.98 11.41 5.53
C ALA A 110 -8.88 10.36 6.21
N LEU A 111 -10.20 10.51 6.12
CA LEU A 111 -11.13 9.53 6.67
C LEU A 111 -11.06 8.19 5.93
N GLN A 112 -10.90 8.22 4.61
CA GLN A 112 -10.77 7.01 3.79
C GLN A 112 -9.47 6.26 4.10
N THR A 113 -8.36 7.00 4.26
CA THR A 113 -7.08 6.42 4.66
C THR A 113 -7.15 5.86 6.08
N LEU A 114 -7.79 6.56 7.02
CA LEU A 114 -8.01 6.08 8.39
C LEU A 114 -8.86 4.80 8.40
N ALA A 115 -9.94 4.74 7.63
CA ALA A 115 -10.76 3.54 7.48
C ALA A 115 -9.97 2.38 6.86
N GLY A 116 -9.12 2.67 5.86
CA GLY A 116 -8.22 1.68 5.27
C GLY A 116 -7.21 1.13 6.28
N VAL A 117 -6.62 1.99 7.11
CA VAL A 117 -5.73 1.60 8.20
C VAL A 117 -6.49 0.78 9.24
N LEU A 118 -7.71 1.18 9.62
CA LEU A 118 -8.53 0.41 10.54
C LEU A 118 -8.81 -1.00 10.02
N VAL A 119 -9.23 -1.13 8.75
CA VAL A 119 -9.44 -2.42 8.09
C VAL A 119 -8.17 -3.26 8.09
N LEU A 120 -7.03 -2.64 7.79
CA LEU A 120 -5.73 -3.31 7.80
C LEU A 120 -5.36 -3.83 9.19
N LEU A 121 -5.50 -3.00 10.23
CA LEU A 121 -5.09 -3.32 11.60
C LEU A 121 -6.07 -4.27 12.31
N THR A 122 -7.33 -4.34 11.86
CA THR A 122 -8.37 -5.14 12.54
C THR A 122 -8.86 -6.30 11.69
N VAL A 123 -9.36 -6.04 10.49
CA VAL A 123 -10.05 -7.04 9.66
C VAL A 123 -9.08 -8.10 9.17
N TYR A 124 -7.85 -7.74 8.76
CA TYR A 124 -6.88 -8.73 8.28
C TYR A 124 -6.45 -9.72 9.40
N PRO A 125 -5.99 -9.27 10.57
CA PRO A 125 -5.69 -10.16 11.70
C PRO A 125 -6.87 -11.03 12.12
N LEU A 126 -8.06 -10.42 12.28
CA LEU A 126 -9.26 -11.14 12.72
C LEU A 126 -9.73 -12.16 11.68
N ALA A 127 -9.73 -11.79 10.40
CA ALA A 127 -10.12 -12.70 9.33
C ALA A 127 -9.11 -13.85 9.17
N LEU A 128 -7.81 -13.58 9.35
CA LEU A 128 -6.79 -14.62 9.33
C LEU A 128 -7.00 -15.60 10.49
N TRP A 129 -7.17 -15.08 11.71
CA TRP A 129 -7.41 -15.89 12.90
C TRP A 129 -8.67 -16.76 12.75
N ALA A 130 -9.78 -16.17 12.33
CA ALA A 130 -11.02 -16.89 12.09
C ALA A 130 -10.87 -17.93 10.97
N GLY A 131 -10.18 -17.59 9.87
CA GLY A 131 -9.89 -18.51 8.77
C GLY A 131 -9.07 -19.72 9.21
N VAL A 132 -8.04 -19.51 10.05
CA VAL A 132 -7.24 -20.60 10.63
C VAL A 132 -8.09 -21.45 11.58
N ARG A 133 -8.97 -20.84 12.40
CA ARG A 133 -9.89 -21.58 13.28
C ARG A 133 -10.90 -22.42 12.51
N ILE A 134 -11.45 -21.90 11.42
CA ILE A 134 -12.35 -22.64 10.52
C ILE A 134 -11.60 -23.82 9.88
N CYS A 135 -10.37 -23.61 9.42
CA CYS A 135 -9.53 -24.68 8.90
C CYS A 135 -9.28 -25.76 9.97
N GLY A 136 -8.94 -25.37 11.20
CA GLY A 136 -8.76 -26.29 12.31
C GLY A 136 -10.03 -27.09 12.64
N ALA A 137 -11.20 -26.45 12.62
CA ALA A 137 -12.50 -27.12 12.82
C ALA A 137 -12.83 -28.09 11.67
N ALA A 138 -12.39 -27.79 10.45
CA ALA A 138 -12.48 -28.70 9.30
C ALA A 138 -11.39 -29.81 9.30
N GLY A 139 -10.61 -29.94 10.37
CA GLY A 139 -9.52 -30.90 10.49
C GLY A 139 -8.31 -30.58 9.60
N LEU A 140 -8.20 -29.38 9.06
CA LEU A 140 -7.08 -28.98 8.22
C LEU A 140 -5.87 -28.56 9.08
N PRO A 141 -4.66 -28.76 8.54
CA PRO A 141 -3.42 -28.56 9.28
C PRO A 141 -3.02 -27.09 9.35
N ALA A 142 -3.83 -26.23 9.97
CA ALA A 142 -3.51 -24.82 10.18
C ALA A 142 -3.58 -24.49 11.66
N ARG A 143 -2.48 -23.97 12.21
CA ARG A 143 -2.38 -23.52 13.60
C ARG A 143 -1.70 -22.16 13.65
N LEU A 144 -2.30 -21.25 14.40
CA LEU A 144 -1.78 -19.91 14.65
C LEU A 144 -2.09 -19.57 16.10
N THR A 145 -1.04 -19.41 16.90
CA THR A 145 -1.14 -19.19 18.35
C THR A 145 -0.57 -17.84 18.76
N GLY A 146 -1.13 -17.24 19.80
CA GLY A 146 -0.74 -15.93 20.31
C GLY A 146 -1.44 -14.76 19.60
N THR A 147 -1.70 -13.68 20.34
CA THR A 147 -2.34 -12.47 19.81
C THR A 147 -1.41 -11.69 18.90
N TRP A 148 -0.14 -11.55 19.29
CA TRP A 148 0.85 -10.82 18.52
C TRP A 148 1.25 -11.52 17.20
N PRO A 149 1.52 -12.84 17.16
CA PRO A 149 1.73 -13.55 15.89
C PRO A 149 0.53 -13.47 14.94
N VAL A 150 -0.71 -13.49 15.46
CA VAL A 150 -1.92 -13.29 14.65
C VAL A 150 -1.92 -11.92 13.98
N PHE A 151 -1.63 -10.89 14.77
CA PHE A 151 -1.57 -9.52 14.28
C PHE A 151 -0.50 -9.34 13.20
N VAL A 152 0.74 -9.77 13.49
CA VAL A 152 1.86 -9.71 12.54
C VAL A 152 1.57 -10.51 11.27
N SER A 153 1.04 -11.73 11.40
CA SER A 153 0.68 -12.56 10.24
C SER A 153 -0.39 -11.90 9.38
N GLY A 154 -1.39 -11.26 9.99
CA GLY A 154 -2.42 -10.50 9.26
C GLY A 154 -1.85 -9.34 8.45
N LEU A 155 -0.91 -8.58 9.04
CA LEU A 155 -0.21 -7.49 8.35
C LEU A 155 0.69 -8.00 7.22
N LEU A 156 1.45 -9.08 7.45
CA LEU A 156 2.28 -9.73 6.44
C LEU A 156 1.43 -10.22 5.26
N VAL A 157 0.29 -10.85 5.54
CA VAL A 157 -0.66 -11.29 4.51
C VAL A 157 -1.11 -10.10 3.67
N ALA A 158 -1.50 -8.98 4.29
CA ALA A 158 -1.92 -7.78 3.58
C ALA A 158 -0.80 -7.18 2.72
N ALA A 159 0.41 -7.06 3.26
CA ALA A 159 1.57 -6.51 2.57
C ALA A 159 1.98 -7.37 1.37
N VAL A 160 2.18 -8.66 1.59
CA VAL A 160 2.57 -9.61 0.54
C VAL A 160 1.47 -9.76 -0.52
N ALA A 161 0.19 -9.80 -0.12
CA ALA A 161 -0.91 -9.84 -1.08
C ALA A 161 -0.96 -8.58 -1.97
N THR A 162 -0.68 -7.41 -1.40
CA THR A 162 -0.61 -6.16 -2.17
C THR A 162 0.53 -6.22 -3.19
N THR A 163 1.71 -6.69 -2.79
CA THR A 163 2.87 -6.86 -3.68
C THR A 163 2.61 -7.91 -4.76
N ALA A 164 2.06 -9.07 -4.40
CA ALA A 164 1.71 -10.16 -5.32
C ALA A 164 0.65 -9.71 -6.34
N SER A 165 -0.38 -8.97 -5.90
CA SER A 165 -1.38 -8.43 -6.81
C SER A 165 -0.78 -7.41 -7.80
N THR A 166 0.21 -6.63 -7.35
CA THR A 166 0.95 -5.70 -8.20
C THR A 166 1.80 -6.45 -9.22
N PHE A 167 2.46 -7.54 -8.80
CA PHE A 167 3.18 -8.44 -9.70
C PHE A 167 2.27 -9.04 -10.76
N LEU A 168 1.12 -9.59 -10.38
CA LEU A 168 0.14 -10.13 -11.32
C LEU A 168 -0.42 -9.04 -12.26
N ALA A 169 -0.50 -7.79 -11.81
CA ALA A 169 -0.92 -6.66 -12.63
C ALA A 169 0.11 -6.24 -13.70
N LEU A 170 1.36 -6.72 -13.65
CA LEU A 170 2.35 -6.53 -14.72
C LEU A 170 1.91 -7.17 -16.03
N PHE A 171 1.35 -8.38 -15.94
CA PHE A 171 0.91 -9.15 -17.10
C PHE A 171 -0.37 -8.61 -17.73
N ARG A 172 -0.97 -7.57 -17.13
CA ARG A 172 -2.17 -6.90 -17.66
C ARG A 172 -1.75 -5.68 -18.48
N ARG A 173 -2.04 -5.70 -19.79
CA ARG A 173 -1.69 -4.65 -20.76
C ARG A 173 -2.02 -3.22 -20.31
N ARG A 174 -3.12 -3.01 -19.57
CA ARG A 174 -3.58 -1.67 -19.13
C ARG A 174 -2.86 -1.11 -17.89
N THR A 175 -2.19 -1.94 -17.08
CA THR A 175 -1.62 -1.52 -15.78
C THR A 175 -0.11 -1.75 -15.64
N GLY A 176 0.53 -2.39 -16.63
CA GLY A 176 1.92 -2.84 -16.56
C GLY A 176 2.93 -1.76 -16.13
N ARG A 177 2.86 -0.54 -16.68
CA ARG A 177 3.82 0.54 -16.33
C ARG A 177 3.68 1.05 -14.90
N ALA A 178 2.46 1.08 -14.36
CA ALA A 178 2.22 1.51 -12.97
C ALA A 178 2.61 0.40 -11.99
N ALA A 179 2.28 -0.85 -12.33
CA ALA A 179 2.67 -2.04 -11.59
C ALA A 179 4.20 -2.19 -11.53
N ALA A 180 4.91 -2.01 -12.65
CA ALA A 180 6.36 -2.08 -12.72
C ALA A 180 7.04 -1.05 -11.81
N ARG A 181 6.56 0.19 -11.82
CA ARG A 181 7.08 1.24 -10.91
C ARG A 181 6.86 0.90 -9.45
N SER A 182 5.68 0.37 -9.12
CA SER A 182 5.36 -0.02 -7.74
C SER A 182 6.21 -1.21 -7.27
N LEU A 183 6.46 -2.19 -8.13
CA LEU A 183 7.34 -3.33 -7.81
C LEU A 183 8.79 -2.92 -7.72
N ALA A 184 9.27 -2.09 -8.64
CA ALA A 184 10.60 -1.52 -8.57
C ALA A 184 10.81 -0.77 -7.24
N ALA A 185 9.82 -0.01 -6.77
CA ALA A 185 9.90 0.66 -5.48
C ALA A 185 10.00 -0.32 -4.29
N VAL A 186 9.25 -1.43 -4.31
CA VAL A 186 9.36 -2.47 -3.26
C VAL A 186 10.73 -3.15 -3.31
N LEU A 187 11.22 -3.50 -4.50
CA LEU A 187 12.53 -4.15 -4.67
C LEU A 187 13.69 -3.22 -4.29
N LEU A 188 13.61 -1.93 -4.64
CA LEU A 188 14.59 -0.93 -4.24
C LEU A 188 14.61 -0.74 -2.72
N ASN A 189 13.46 -0.73 -2.06
CA ASN A 189 13.38 -0.69 -0.59
C ASN A 189 13.93 -1.96 0.06
N ALA A 190 13.66 -3.14 -0.52
CA ALA A 190 14.22 -4.39 -0.03
C ALA A 190 15.76 -4.41 -0.20
N ALA A 191 16.28 -3.91 -1.32
CA ALA A 191 17.71 -3.76 -1.56
C ALA A 191 18.35 -2.72 -0.63
N ALA A 192 17.66 -1.61 -0.34
CA ALA A 192 18.10 -0.60 0.62
C ALA A 192 18.17 -1.17 2.05
N LEU A 193 17.19 -2.00 2.44
CA LEU A 193 17.20 -2.67 3.73
C LEU A 193 18.31 -3.74 3.81
N ALA A 194 18.56 -4.47 2.71
CA ALA A 194 19.68 -5.39 2.61
C ALA A 194 21.02 -4.65 2.74
N LEU A 195 21.19 -3.54 2.01
CA LEU A 195 22.38 -2.69 2.10
C LEU A 195 22.55 -2.12 3.52
N ALA A 196 21.46 -1.66 4.15
CA ALA A 196 21.48 -1.21 5.53
C ALA A 196 21.97 -2.30 6.48
N SER A 197 21.55 -3.55 6.29
CA SER A 197 22.00 -4.67 7.11
C SER A 197 23.48 -5.06 6.91
N LEU A 198 24.10 -4.61 5.81
CA LEU A 198 25.51 -4.85 5.52
C LEU A 198 26.41 -3.69 5.98
N VAL A 199 25.90 -2.46 5.97
CA VAL A 199 26.69 -1.24 6.19
C VAL A 199 26.47 -0.64 7.57
N LEU A 200 25.29 -0.84 8.18
CA LEU A 200 24.95 -0.28 9.48
C LEU A 200 25.05 -1.40 10.54
N ASP A 201 26.05 -1.31 11.41
CA ASP A 201 26.37 -2.34 12.42
C ASP A 201 25.22 -2.68 13.39
N GLY A 202 24.19 -1.84 13.44
CA GLY A 202 22.99 -2.02 14.25
C GLY A 202 21.72 -2.37 13.47
N ILE A 203 21.77 -2.83 12.21
CA ILE A 203 20.62 -3.47 11.56
C ILE A 203 21.03 -4.87 11.13
N ARG A 204 20.37 -5.88 11.66
CA ARG A 204 20.76 -7.28 11.46
C ARG A 204 19.56 -8.12 11.10
N LEU A 205 19.78 -9.04 10.17
CA LEU A 205 18.84 -10.07 9.82
C LEU A 205 19.45 -11.41 10.24
N ASP A 206 18.70 -12.21 10.99
CA ASP A 206 19.20 -13.50 11.46
C ASP A 206 19.61 -14.40 10.27
N PRO A 207 20.64 -15.24 10.46
CA PRO A 207 21.10 -16.15 9.43
C PRO A 207 20.02 -17.18 9.09
N ALA A 208 19.63 -17.24 7.83
CA ALA A 208 18.67 -18.19 7.29
C ALA A 208 19.02 -18.47 5.81
N PRO A 209 18.43 -19.51 5.18
CA PRO A 209 18.58 -19.72 3.75
C PRO A 209 18.28 -18.43 2.96
N GLY A 210 19.11 -18.10 1.98
CA GLY A 210 19.05 -16.80 1.29
C GLY A 210 17.66 -16.45 0.71
N TRP A 211 16.89 -17.45 0.29
CA TRP A 211 15.51 -17.25 -0.17
C TRP A 211 14.55 -16.81 0.95
N ARG A 212 14.73 -17.29 2.20
CA ARG A 212 13.95 -16.86 3.38
C ARG A 212 14.33 -15.45 3.78
N GLN A 213 15.63 -15.13 3.73
CA GLN A 213 16.12 -13.77 3.98
C GLN A 213 15.55 -12.78 2.96
N ALA A 214 15.59 -13.12 1.67
CA ALA A 214 15.00 -12.32 0.61
C ALA A 214 13.49 -12.12 0.81
N LEU A 215 12.77 -13.18 1.22
CA LEU A 215 11.34 -13.11 1.52
C LEU A 215 11.05 -12.17 2.72
N ALA A 216 11.84 -12.28 3.79
CA ALA A 216 11.74 -11.42 4.98
C ALA A 216 11.98 -9.95 4.62
N LEU A 217 13.04 -9.65 3.86
CA LEU A 217 13.35 -8.30 3.39
C LEU A 217 12.25 -7.75 2.46
N CYS A 218 11.75 -8.56 1.53
CA CYS A 218 10.63 -8.18 0.67
C CYS A 218 9.36 -7.90 1.47
N ALA A 219 9.08 -8.70 2.50
CA ALA A 219 7.91 -8.52 3.35
C ALA A 219 8.03 -7.28 4.24
N ALA A 220 9.22 -7.02 4.82
CA ALA A 220 9.51 -5.80 5.56
C ALA A 220 9.38 -4.55 4.67
N ALA A 221 9.95 -4.58 3.46
CA ALA A 221 9.80 -3.50 2.48
C ALA A 221 8.33 -3.30 2.06
N ALA A 222 7.56 -4.39 1.88
CA ALA A 222 6.15 -4.30 1.56
C ALA A 222 5.32 -3.70 2.71
N LEU A 223 5.65 -4.02 3.96
CA LEU A 223 5.04 -3.41 5.15
C LEU A 223 5.37 -1.92 5.26
N PHE A 224 6.63 -1.56 4.98
CA PHE A 224 7.06 -0.15 4.95
C PHE A 224 6.30 0.66 3.90
N MET A 225 6.03 0.05 2.74
CA MET A 225 5.29 0.67 1.62
C MET A 225 3.77 0.65 1.80
N LEU A 226 3.25 -0.03 2.82
CA LEU A 226 1.82 -0.23 3.04
C LEU A 226 1.08 1.05 3.43
N PRO A 227 1.55 1.85 4.42
CA PRO A 227 1.00 3.17 4.66
C PRO A 227 1.45 4.13 3.54
N ARG A 228 0.64 4.25 2.49
CA ARG A 228 0.86 5.22 1.40
C ARG A 228 0.57 6.64 1.86
N ILE A 229 1.32 7.13 2.83
CA ILE A 229 1.33 8.54 3.20
C ILE A 229 2.21 9.25 2.16
N THR A 230 1.63 9.54 1.00
CA THR A 230 2.23 10.47 0.05
C THR A 230 2.02 11.88 0.58
N LEU A 231 2.70 12.22 1.67
CA LEU A 231 2.97 13.61 2.00
C LEU A 231 3.89 14.13 0.91
N SER A 232 3.27 14.60 -0.17
CA SER A 232 3.91 15.44 -1.18
C SER A 232 4.12 16.78 -0.49
N LEU A 233 5.05 16.86 0.45
CA LEU A 233 5.44 18.11 1.08
C LEU A 233 6.71 18.58 0.37
N PRO A 234 6.60 19.51 -0.58
CA PRO A 234 7.73 20.01 -1.36
C PRO A 234 8.46 21.12 -0.59
N VAL A 235 8.77 20.93 0.70
CA VAL A 235 9.44 21.97 1.48
C VAL A 235 10.51 21.37 2.40
N PRO A 236 11.80 21.69 2.22
CA PRO A 236 12.82 21.43 3.23
C PRO A 236 12.48 22.22 4.50
N GLY A 237 12.42 21.55 5.67
CA GLY A 237 12.05 22.18 6.94
C GLY A 237 11.49 21.19 7.96
N ILE A 238 10.65 21.65 8.90
CA ILE A 238 10.05 20.80 9.96
C ILE A 238 9.33 19.57 9.39
N ALA A 239 8.76 19.67 8.19
CA ALA A 239 8.14 18.58 7.46
C ALA A 239 9.08 17.40 7.18
N SER A 240 10.37 17.63 6.89
CA SER A 240 11.34 16.56 6.67
C SER A 240 11.69 15.84 7.97
N ILE A 241 11.79 16.56 9.09
CA ILE A 241 12.04 15.97 10.42
C ILE A 241 10.86 15.06 10.82
N VAL A 242 9.62 15.53 10.67
CA VAL A 242 8.42 14.73 10.96
C VAL A 242 8.36 13.50 10.07
N LEU A 243 8.71 13.64 8.79
CA LEU A 243 8.74 12.53 7.85
C LEU A 243 9.80 11.49 8.21
N VAL A 244 11.02 11.92 8.55
CA VAL A 244 12.10 11.02 9.00
C VAL A 244 11.71 10.32 10.29
N ALA A 245 11.19 11.04 11.28
CA ALA A 245 10.70 10.48 12.54
C ALA A 245 9.60 9.44 12.30
N TYR A 246 8.66 9.72 11.39
CA TYR A 246 7.61 8.79 10.98
C TYR A 246 8.18 7.51 10.35
N HIS A 247 9.14 7.61 9.41
CA HIS A 247 9.74 6.41 8.80
C HIS A 247 10.60 5.62 9.80
N CYS A 248 11.29 6.30 10.73
CA CYS A 248 12.00 5.64 11.83
C CYS A 248 11.04 4.87 12.73
N LEU A 249 9.92 5.49 13.12
CA LEU A 249 8.88 4.84 13.92
C LEU A 249 8.28 3.63 13.18
N LEU A 250 8.03 3.77 11.88
CA LEU A 250 7.50 2.68 11.06
C LEU A 250 8.50 1.52 10.98
N LEU A 251 9.78 1.81 10.75
CA LEU A 251 10.83 0.78 10.70
C LEU A 251 11.02 0.11 12.07
N TRP A 252 10.97 0.87 13.16
CA TRP A 252 10.99 0.34 14.51
C TRP A 252 9.81 -0.61 14.78
N LEU A 253 8.59 -0.23 14.37
CA LEU A 253 7.41 -1.10 14.46
C LEU A 253 7.56 -2.37 13.61
N ILE A 254 8.19 -2.27 12.44
CA ILE A 254 8.48 -3.43 11.59
C ILE A 254 9.48 -4.37 12.29
N CYS A 255 10.57 -3.85 12.84
CA CYS A 255 11.52 -4.65 13.63
C CYS A 255 10.83 -5.32 14.82
N ALA A 256 9.96 -4.59 15.54
CA ALA A 256 9.17 -5.15 16.64
C ALA A 256 8.21 -6.26 16.17
N ALA A 257 7.58 -6.11 15.01
CA ALA A 257 6.74 -7.15 14.40
C ALA A 257 7.57 -8.40 14.00
N PHE A 258 8.76 -8.19 13.46
CA PHE A 258 9.68 -9.26 13.07
C PHE A 258 10.37 -9.98 14.23
N ALA A 259 10.18 -9.53 15.48
CA ALA A 259 10.61 -10.28 16.66
C ALA A 259 9.95 -11.68 16.75
N CYS A 260 8.78 -11.86 16.14
CA CYS A 260 8.06 -13.14 16.05
C CYS A 260 8.23 -13.84 14.70
N ALA A 261 9.08 -13.29 13.82
CA ALA A 261 9.43 -13.89 12.55
C ALA A 261 10.76 -14.67 12.64
N ASP A 262 11.01 -15.51 11.64
CA ASP A 262 12.25 -16.21 11.39
C ASP A 262 12.51 -16.18 9.86
N PRO A 263 13.55 -15.47 9.37
CA PRO A 263 14.58 -14.76 10.14
C PRO A 263 14.07 -13.48 10.81
N ARG A 264 14.62 -13.16 11.99
CA ARG A 264 14.29 -11.93 12.71
C ARG A 264 15.05 -10.75 12.14
N LEU A 265 14.37 -9.61 12.08
CA LEU A 265 14.97 -8.32 11.71
C LEU A 265 15.12 -7.48 12.97
N HIS A 266 16.36 -7.26 13.39
CA HIS A 266 16.71 -6.50 14.58
C HIS A 266 17.32 -5.16 14.22
N ALA A 267 17.07 -4.18 15.07
CA ALA A 267 17.71 -2.87 14.99
C ALA A 267 18.18 -2.42 16.37
N ASP A 268 19.49 -2.23 16.50
CA ASP A 268 20.20 -1.86 17.72
C ASP A 268 20.41 -0.35 17.74
N GLY A 269 19.45 0.36 18.32
CA GLY A 269 19.52 1.79 18.55
C GLY A 269 18.90 2.66 17.45
N PHE A 270 18.77 3.95 17.77
CA PHE A 270 18.05 4.92 16.95
C PHE A 270 18.81 5.30 15.66
N TRP A 271 20.14 5.49 15.74
CA TRP A 271 20.94 5.95 14.60
C TRP A 271 20.98 4.98 13.42
N PRO A 272 21.16 3.65 13.63
CA PRO A 272 21.03 2.68 12.55
C PRO A 272 19.64 2.68 11.92
N LEU A 273 18.57 2.77 12.75
CA LEU A 273 17.19 2.91 12.26
C LEU A 273 17.00 4.15 11.39
N ALA A 274 17.51 5.30 11.83
CA ALA A 274 17.46 6.54 11.07
C ALA A 274 18.24 6.44 9.75
N GLY A 275 19.42 5.79 9.77
CA GLY A 275 20.21 5.50 8.59
C GLY A 275 19.47 4.63 7.57
N ALA A 276 18.86 3.53 8.01
CA ALA A 276 18.05 2.69 7.13
C ALA A 276 16.80 3.40 6.59
N ALA A 277 16.08 4.14 7.45
CA ALA A 277 14.94 4.93 7.00
C ALA A 277 15.35 5.95 5.93
N ALA A 278 16.52 6.58 6.09
CA ALA A 278 17.09 7.50 5.10
C ALA A 278 17.47 6.77 3.79
N LEU A 279 18.11 5.60 3.86
CA LEU A 279 18.43 4.79 2.68
C LEU A 279 17.17 4.34 1.93
N MET A 280 16.16 3.86 2.64
CA MET A 280 14.86 3.47 2.09
C MET A 280 14.15 4.67 1.44
N TRP A 281 14.13 5.82 2.12
CA TRP A 281 13.58 7.05 1.57
C TRP A 281 14.31 7.53 0.31
N ALA A 282 15.65 7.47 0.30
CA ALA A 282 16.46 7.78 -0.87
C ALA A 282 16.17 6.81 -2.02
N ALA A 283 16.00 5.51 -1.73
CA ALA A 283 15.66 4.49 -2.70
C ALA A 283 14.26 4.68 -3.33
N GLU A 284 13.33 5.32 -2.61
CA GLU A 284 12.02 5.69 -3.15
C GLU A 284 12.04 6.91 -4.07
N TRP A 285 13.06 7.76 -3.97
CA TRP A 285 13.13 9.03 -4.69
C TRP A 285 12.96 8.88 -6.21
N PRO A 286 13.62 7.94 -6.91
CA PRO A 286 13.45 7.75 -8.34
C PRO A 286 12.00 7.35 -8.70
N ALA A 287 11.36 6.51 -7.90
CA ALA A 287 9.99 6.09 -8.11
C ALA A 287 9.00 7.25 -7.92
N ARG A 288 9.25 8.12 -6.92
CA ARG A 288 8.47 9.35 -6.67
C ARG A 288 8.60 10.33 -7.84
N LEU A 289 9.81 10.56 -8.34
CA LEU A 289 10.05 11.42 -9.51
C LEU A 289 9.35 10.88 -10.77
N ALA A 290 9.46 9.58 -11.04
CA ALA A 290 8.80 8.94 -12.17
C ALA A 290 7.26 9.01 -12.07
N ALA A 291 6.70 8.87 -10.87
CA ALA A 291 5.28 9.06 -10.62
C ALA A 291 4.84 10.52 -10.80
N GLY A 292 5.65 11.49 -10.35
CA GLY A 292 5.42 12.92 -10.55
C GLY A 292 5.38 13.28 -12.04
N ARG A 293 6.38 12.85 -12.81
CA ARG A 293 6.42 13.05 -14.27
C ARG A 293 5.23 12.42 -14.98
N ALA A 294 4.86 11.18 -14.61
CA ALA A 294 3.72 10.50 -15.20
C ALA A 294 2.38 11.20 -14.90
N ARG A 295 2.24 11.81 -13.72
CA ARG A 295 1.06 12.61 -13.37
C ARG A 295 1.05 13.95 -14.11
N GLY A 296 2.20 14.61 -14.24
CA GLY A 296 2.35 15.84 -15.03
C GLY A 296 2.03 15.63 -16.52
N ALA A 297 2.49 14.52 -17.11
CA ALA A 297 2.16 14.17 -18.50
C ALA A 297 0.69 13.76 -18.71
N ALA A 298 0.02 13.26 -17.67
CA ALA A 298 -1.39 12.88 -17.73
C ALA A 298 -2.35 14.03 -17.39
N ALA A 299 -1.86 15.08 -16.72
CA ALA A 299 -2.60 16.31 -16.52
C ALA A 299 -2.68 17.03 -17.87
N ARG A 300 -3.88 17.10 -18.46
CA ARG A 300 -4.11 18.05 -19.56
C ARG A 300 -3.78 19.45 -19.02
N PRO A 301 -3.08 20.31 -19.77
CA PRO A 301 -3.00 21.71 -19.39
C PRO A 301 -4.44 22.19 -19.19
N ALA A 302 -4.71 22.85 -18.06
CA ALA A 302 -5.97 23.55 -17.91
C ALA A 302 -6.10 24.49 -19.12
N PRO A 303 -7.30 24.65 -19.72
CA PRO A 303 -7.50 25.71 -20.70
C PRO A 303 -6.99 26.99 -20.06
N ALA A 304 -6.06 27.67 -20.74
CA ALA A 304 -5.57 28.95 -20.28
C ALA A 304 -6.80 29.83 -20.06
N LEU A 305 -7.03 30.24 -18.81
CA LEU A 305 -8.02 31.27 -18.55
C LEU A 305 -7.63 32.47 -19.43
N PRO A 306 -8.57 33.05 -20.20
CA PRO A 306 -8.30 34.31 -20.89
C PRO A 306 -7.73 35.27 -19.86
N ASP A 307 -6.57 35.85 -20.16
CA ASP A 307 -5.93 36.81 -19.28
C ASP A 307 -6.97 37.89 -18.95
N PRO A 308 -7.37 38.09 -17.68
CA PRO A 308 -8.35 39.10 -17.31
C PRO A 308 -7.81 40.51 -17.54
N PHE A 309 -6.49 40.63 -17.75
CA PHE A 309 -5.85 41.84 -18.20
C PHE A 309 -5.72 41.78 -19.73
N PRO A 310 -6.46 42.62 -20.49
CA PRO A 310 -6.07 42.87 -21.87
C PRO A 310 -4.61 43.34 -21.90
N PRO A 311 -3.86 43.06 -22.97
CA PRO A 311 -2.52 43.60 -23.13
C PRO A 311 -2.61 45.13 -23.30
N ASP A 312 -2.76 45.85 -22.19
CA ASP A 312 -2.65 47.29 -22.15
C ASP A 312 -1.17 47.64 -22.35
N HIS A 313 -0.89 47.97 -23.61
CA HIS A 313 -0.05 49.10 -24.01
C HIS A 313 1.08 49.50 -23.05
N GLY A 314 2.32 49.14 -23.41
CA GLY A 314 3.44 50.08 -23.27
C GLY A 314 4.34 49.97 -22.05
N PHE A 315 4.56 48.78 -21.46
CA PHE A 315 5.76 48.61 -20.63
C PHE A 315 6.96 48.24 -21.51
N PRO A 316 8.01 49.09 -21.59
CA PRO A 316 9.22 48.72 -22.32
C PRO A 316 9.91 47.58 -21.59
N SER A 317 9.88 46.40 -22.21
CA SER A 317 10.75 45.27 -21.89
C SER A 317 12.18 45.62 -22.28
N GLY A 318 12.85 46.39 -21.42
CA GLY A 318 14.30 46.52 -21.47
C GLY A 318 14.97 45.20 -21.11
N PRO A 319 16.06 44.79 -21.78
CA PRO A 319 16.81 43.61 -21.40
C PRO A 319 17.58 43.90 -20.11
N LEU A 320 17.24 43.21 -19.02
CA LEU A 320 18.12 43.14 -17.86
C LEU A 320 19.15 42.04 -18.13
N TYR A 321 20.40 42.49 -18.24
CA TYR A 321 21.60 41.67 -18.02
C TYR A 321 21.55 40.95 -16.68
#